data_AF-A0AAD9NC30-F1
#
_entry.id   AF-A0AAD9NC30-F1
#
_cell.length_a   1.000
_cell.length_b   1.000
_cell.length_c   1.000
_cell.angle_alpha   90.00
_cell.angle_beta   90.00
_cell.angle_gamma   90.00
#
_symmetry.space_group_name_H-M   'P 1'
#
loop_
_entity.id
_entity.type
_entity.pdbx_description
1 polymer ?
#
loop_
_entity_poly.entity_id
_entity_poly.type
_entity_poly.pdbx_seq_one_letter_code
_entity_poly.pdbx_strand_id
1 'polypeptide(L)'
;MTRNTKDLHGDPRSPINGHLNGLFFNIRVDPETYQLPTCSLFGERRLMIPVEHLIKSTSNIYFTDFYCINRCHYITLVIANPGSPADTFCRKNLLKIEKQNNCFLQVSYPGQGGPCSIHVPSRPIVEVFYTENIDIKSEVQTGALFTYVNMIGQRLGGKTGLIKKHLL
;
A
#
# COMPACT_ATOMS: atom_id res chain seq x y z
N MET A 1 -14.39 3.62 2.40
CA MET A 1 -13.45 4.27 1.48
C MET A 1 -13.64 3.71 0.11
N THR A 2 -13.95 4.59 -0.82
CA THR A 2 -14.16 4.25 -2.22
C THR A 2 -12.85 4.40 -2.97
N ARG A 3 -12.54 3.43 -3.81
CA ARG A 3 -11.42 3.48 -4.75
C ARG A 3 -11.58 4.61 -5.76
N ASN A 4 -10.48 5.26 -6.13
CA ASN A 4 -10.46 6.33 -7.13
C ASN A 4 -9.47 5.99 -8.25
N THR A 5 -9.66 6.56 -9.42
CA THR A 5 -8.76 6.39 -10.57
C THR A 5 -7.36 6.86 -10.20
N LYS A 6 -6.35 6.05 -10.52
CA LYS A 6 -4.96 6.44 -10.37
C LYS A 6 -4.69 7.68 -11.22
N ASP A 7 -4.25 8.75 -10.57
CA ASP A 7 -3.86 10.02 -11.20
C ASP A 7 -2.43 9.95 -11.78
N LEU A 8 -1.86 11.09 -12.19
CA LEU A 8 -0.50 11.17 -12.74
C LEU A 8 0.58 11.48 -11.67
N HIS A 9 0.26 11.47 -10.37
CA HIS A 9 1.26 11.69 -9.33
C HIS A 9 2.17 10.46 -9.15
N GLY A 10 3.43 10.67 -8.76
CA GLY A 10 4.46 9.62 -8.78
C GLY A 10 5.19 9.62 -10.12
N ASP A 11 5.28 8.47 -10.78
CA ASP A 11 5.71 8.40 -12.19
C ASP A 11 4.53 8.67 -13.13
N PRO A 12 4.58 9.74 -13.96
CA PRO A 12 3.56 9.99 -14.98
C PRO A 12 3.42 8.87 -16.02
N ARG A 13 4.46 8.04 -16.19
CA ARG A 13 4.50 6.93 -17.15
C ARG A 13 4.06 5.60 -16.55
N SER A 14 3.62 5.58 -15.30
CA SER A 14 3.11 4.37 -14.67
C SER A 14 1.97 3.76 -15.50
N PRO A 15 2.02 2.46 -15.85
CA PRO A 15 1.06 1.83 -16.75
C PRO A 15 -0.37 1.80 -16.18
N ILE A 16 -0.52 1.98 -14.87
CA ILE A 16 -1.82 1.97 -14.18
C ILE A 16 -2.52 3.33 -14.16
N ASN A 17 -1.81 4.42 -14.52
CA ASN A 17 -2.35 5.78 -14.52
C ASN A 17 -3.55 5.86 -15.48
N GLY A 18 -4.69 6.36 -14.99
CA GLY A 18 -5.94 6.46 -15.77
C GLY A 18 -6.67 5.13 -16.03
N HIS A 19 -6.07 3.97 -15.69
CA HIS A 19 -6.61 2.66 -16.06
C HIS A 19 -7.19 1.88 -14.87
N LEU A 20 -6.63 2.06 -13.67
CA LEU A 20 -7.07 1.35 -12.48
C LEU A 20 -7.66 2.28 -11.44
N ASN A 21 -8.71 1.80 -10.77
CA ASN A 21 -9.26 2.42 -9.57
C ASN A 21 -8.73 1.69 -8.34
N GLY A 22 -8.22 2.44 -7.36
CA GLY A 22 -7.69 1.84 -6.14
C GLY A 22 -7.46 2.82 -5.01
N LEU A 23 -6.77 2.32 -3.99
CA LEU A 23 -6.41 3.00 -2.76
C LEU A 23 -4.91 2.81 -2.51
N PHE A 24 -4.19 3.90 -2.23
CA PHE A 24 -2.79 3.83 -1.88
C PHE A 24 -2.57 3.51 -0.40
N PHE A 25 -1.69 2.55 -0.17
CA PHE A 25 -1.12 2.18 1.11
C PHE A 25 0.41 2.30 1.02
N ASN A 26 1.05 2.61 2.13
CA ASN A 26 2.50 2.53 2.25
C ASN A 26 2.86 1.43 3.23
N ILE A 27 3.88 0.65 2.86
CA ILE A 27 4.52 -0.30 3.75
C ILE A 27 5.93 0.21 3.97
N ARG A 28 6.18 0.73 5.17
CA ARG A 28 7.46 1.32 5.52
C ARG A 28 7.76 1.11 6.99
N VAL A 29 8.97 0.66 7.24
CA VAL A 29 9.63 0.77 8.54
C VAL A 29 10.76 1.79 8.41
N ASP A 30 11.09 2.43 9.52
CA ASP A 30 12.29 3.23 9.63
C ASP A 30 13.53 2.32 9.51
N PRO A 31 14.49 2.64 8.64
CA PRO A 31 15.59 1.72 8.33
C PRO A 31 16.61 1.57 9.47
N GLU A 32 16.61 2.46 10.46
CA GLU A 32 17.54 2.43 11.58
C GLU A 32 16.90 1.77 12.82
N THR A 33 15.66 2.15 13.11
CA THR A 33 14.93 1.67 14.29
C THR A 33 14.08 0.44 14.02
N TYR A 34 13.80 0.12 12.75
CA TYR A 34 12.85 -0.92 12.31
C TYR A 34 11.42 -0.72 12.84
N GLN A 35 11.11 0.47 13.35
CA GLN A 35 9.80 0.85 13.85
C GLN A 35 8.97 1.56 12.78
N LEU A 36 7.67 1.70 13.02
CA LEU A 36 6.82 2.52 12.15
C LEU A 36 7.31 3.97 12.15
N PRO A 37 7.29 4.68 11.01
CA PRO A 37 7.66 6.09 10.95
C PRO A 37 6.87 6.91 11.97
N THR A 38 7.56 7.74 12.75
CA THR A 38 6.96 8.64 13.75
C THR A 38 6.41 9.93 13.13
N CYS A 39 6.60 10.10 11.83
CA CYS A 39 6.22 11.29 11.08
C CYS A 39 5.55 11.00 9.73
N SER A 40 4.83 11.99 9.19
CA SER A 40 4.07 11.89 7.94
C SER A 40 4.02 13.21 7.17
N LEU A 41 4.19 13.13 5.85
CA LEU A 41 4.00 14.26 4.92
C LEU A 41 2.53 14.52 4.56
N PHE A 42 1.62 13.65 5.00
CA PHE A 42 0.23 13.60 4.51
C PHE A 42 -0.78 14.03 5.58
N GLY A 43 -0.30 14.43 6.75
CA GLY A 43 -1.11 14.83 7.90
C GLY A 43 -0.76 14.03 9.15
N GLU A 44 -1.32 14.49 10.26
CA GLU A 44 -1.06 13.97 11.61
C GLU A 44 -1.79 12.66 11.94
N ARG A 45 -2.69 12.21 11.07
CA ARG A 45 -3.47 10.97 11.25
C ARG A 45 -3.13 9.95 10.17
N ARG A 46 -2.95 8.70 10.57
CA ARG A 46 -2.86 7.55 9.66
C ARG A 46 -3.80 6.43 10.10
N LEU A 47 -4.36 5.73 9.11
CA LEU A 47 -5.11 4.49 9.34
C LEU A 47 -4.15 3.32 9.13
N MET A 48 -4.00 2.50 10.16
CA MET A 48 -3.25 1.26 10.15
C MET A 48 -4.23 0.10 9.90
N ILE A 49 -4.00 -0.72 8.89
CA ILE A 49 -4.84 -1.89 8.59
C ILE A 49 -3.96 -3.15 8.64
N PRO A 50 -4.39 -4.24 9.32
CA PRO A 50 -3.70 -5.52 9.26
C PRO A 50 -3.51 -5.99 7.82
N VAL A 51 -2.30 -6.44 7.48
CA VAL A 51 -1.97 -6.83 6.11
C VAL A 51 -2.87 -7.94 5.57
N GLU A 52 -3.27 -8.89 6.41
CA GLU A 52 -4.14 -10.02 6.07
C GLU A 52 -5.54 -9.61 5.61
N HIS A 53 -6.00 -8.40 5.95
CA HIS A 53 -7.28 -7.88 5.49
C HIS A 53 -7.22 -7.48 4.00
N LEU A 54 -6.05 -6.98 3.56
CA LEU A 54 -5.86 -6.55 2.17
C LEU A 54 -5.25 -7.65 1.30
N ILE A 55 -4.27 -8.38 1.84
CA ILE A 55 -3.50 -9.38 1.09
C ILE A 55 -3.95 -10.77 1.52
N LYS A 56 -4.93 -11.29 0.78
CA LYS A 56 -5.43 -12.65 0.99
C LYS A 56 -4.55 -13.64 0.25
N SER A 57 -4.56 -14.90 0.69
CA SER A 57 -3.90 -16.01 -0.01
C SER A 57 -4.33 -16.10 -1.48
N THR A 58 -5.59 -15.76 -1.76
CA THR A 58 -6.18 -15.75 -3.10
C THR A 58 -5.85 -14.52 -3.93
N SER A 59 -5.49 -13.37 -3.34
CA SER A 59 -5.22 -12.13 -4.09
C SER A 59 -4.07 -12.29 -5.07
N ASN A 60 -3.97 -11.49 -6.11
CA ASN A 60 -2.80 -11.43 -6.98
C ASN A 60 -2.00 -10.15 -6.69
N ILE A 61 -0.68 -10.26 -6.76
CA ILE A 61 0.24 -9.13 -6.62
C ILE A 61 0.95 -8.92 -7.95
N TYR A 62 0.99 -7.68 -8.42
CA TYR A 62 1.66 -7.29 -9.66
C TYR A 62 2.65 -6.18 -9.39
N PHE A 63 3.86 -6.32 -9.94
CA PHE A 63 4.80 -5.22 -10.02
C PHE A 63 4.33 -4.24 -11.09
N THR A 64 4.24 -2.95 -10.76
CA THR A 64 3.85 -1.92 -11.73
C THR A 64 4.95 -0.91 -12.01
N ASP A 65 5.75 -0.54 -11.02
CA ASP A 65 6.62 0.63 -11.16
C ASP A 65 7.77 0.66 -10.16
N PHE A 66 8.89 1.26 -10.58
CA PHE A 66 10.00 1.69 -9.75
C PHE A 66 10.36 3.12 -10.13
N TYR A 67 10.17 4.06 -9.20
CA TYR A 67 10.39 5.47 -9.48
C TYR A 67 11.06 6.18 -8.31
N CYS A 68 11.58 7.38 -8.57
CA CYS A 68 12.30 8.18 -7.59
C CYS A 68 11.62 9.53 -7.43
N ILE A 69 11.46 9.99 -6.19
CA ILE A 69 11.16 11.38 -5.87
C ILE A 69 12.29 11.88 -4.97
N ASN A 70 13.04 12.86 -5.45
CA ASN A 70 14.26 13.35 -4.79
C ASN A 70 15.25 12.20 -4.51
N ARG A 71 15.55 11.93 -3.23
CA ARG A 71 16.44 10.84 -2.78
C ARG A 71 15.69 9.61 -2.28
N CYS A 72 14.37 9.56 -2.48
CA CYS A 72 13.54 8.44 -2.07
C CYS A 72 13.20 7.59 -3.29
N HIS A 73 13.43 6.29 -3.16
CA HIS A 73 13.08 5.29 -4.15
C HIS A 73 11.77 4.61 -3.74
N TYR A 74 10.89 4.40 -4.70
CA TYR A 74 9.57 3.82 -4.51
C TYR A 74 9.41 2.62 -5.43
N ILE A 75 8.82 1.56 -4.90
CA ILE A 75 8.28 0.45 -5.66
C ILE A 75 6.77 0.48 -5.49
N THR A 76 6.04 0.40 -6.59
CA THR A 76 4.58 0.26 -6.53
C THR A 76 4.16 -1.15 -6.92
N LEU A 77 3.31 -1.73 -6.08
CA LEU A 77 2.68 -3.03 -6.29
C LEU A 77 1.16 -2.86 -6.39
N VAL A 78 0.52 -3.57 -7.31
CA VAL A 78 -0.94 -3.64 -7.39
C VAL A 78 -1.43 -4.91 -6.73
N ILE A 79 -2.46 -4.79 -5.88
CA ILE A 79 -3.17 -5.93 -5.30
C ILE A 79 -4.58 -6.00 -5.87
N ALA A 80 -4.90 -7.13 -6.49
CA ALA A 80 -6.18 -7.36 -7.15
C ALA A 80 -6.77 -8.72 -6.80
N ASN A 81 -8.10 -8.78 -6.71
CA ASN A 81 -8.81 -10.05 -6.56
C ASN A 81 -8.81 -10.83 -7.90
N PRO A 82 -8.54 -12.15 -7.90
CA PRO A 82 -8.54 -12.94 -9.13
C PRO A 82 -9.83 -12.80 -9.92
N GLY A 83 -9.72 -12.61 -11.24
CA GLY A 83 -10.87 -12.49 -12.12
C GLY A 83 -11.56 -11.11 -12.09
N SER A 84 -11.12 -10.18 -11.24
CA SER A 84 -11.64 -8.81 -11.28
C SER A 84 -11.22 -8.08 -12.57
N PRO A 85 -11.88 -6.96 -12.91
CA PRO A 85 -11.44 -6.11 -14.04
C PRO A 85 -10.01 -5.62 -13.86
N ALA A 86 -9.61 -5.26 -12.63
CA ALA A 86 -8.26 -4.83 -12.32
C ALA A 86 -7.25 -5.98 -12.49
N ASP A 87 -7.56 -7.18 -12.02
CA ASP A 87 -6.75 -8.37 -12.24
C ASP A 87 -6.58 -8.67 -13.74
N THR A 88 -7.66 -8.54 -14.52
CA THR A 88 -7.63 -8.77 -15.96
C THR A 88 -6.76 -7.76 -16.70
N PHE A 89 -6.82 -6.49 -16.30
CA PHE A 89 -5.89 -5.47 -16.79
C PHE A 89 -4.45 -5.81 -16.40
N CYS A 90 -4.20 -6.14 -15.13
CA CYS A 90 -2.86 -6.42 -14.63
C CYS A 90 -2.24 -7.65 -15.31
N ARG A 91 -3.00 -8.74 -15.50
CA ARG A 91 -2.52 -9.95 -16.19
C ARG A 91 -2.07 -9.69 -17.63
N LYS A 92 -2.64 -8.69 -18.30
CA LYS A 92 -2.29 -8.33 -19.68
C LYS A 92 -1.10 -7.39 -19.77
N ASN A 93 -0.90 -6.54 -18.76
CA ASN A 93 -0.01 -5.38 -18.87
C ASN A 93 1.15 -5.38 -17.86
N LEU A 94 1.06 -6.15 -16.77
CA LEU A 94 1.98 -6.08 -15.63
C LEU A 94 2.59 -7.45 -15.31
N LEU A 95 3.74 -7.42 -14.64
CA LEU A 95 4.42 -8.62 -14.16
C LEU A 95 3.76 -9.11 -12.86
N LYS A 96 3.16 -10.30 -12.89
CA LYS A 96 2.70 -10.98 -11.68
C LYS A 96 3.90 -11.44 -10.86
N ILE A 97 3.89 -11.17 -9.55
CA ILE A 97 4.94 -11.62 -8.63
C ILE A 97 4.41 -12.63 -7.61
N GLU A 98 5.27 -13.55 -7.18
CA GLU A 98 4.91 -14.57 -6.19
C GLU A 98 4.89 -13.97 -4.78
N LYS A 99 3.86 -14.28 -3.97
CA LYS A 99 3.73 -13.65 -2.64
C LYS A 99 4.80 -14.10 -1.65
N GLN A 100 5.18 -15.36 -1.70
CA GLN A 100 6.12 -15.97 -0.75
C GLN A 100 7.58 -15.79 -1.16
N ASN A 101 7.84 -15.52 -2.45
CA ASN A 101 9.17 -15.50 -3.01
C ASN A 101 9.37 -14.32 -3.96
N ASN A 102 9.42 -13.12 -3.40
CA ASN A 102 9.86 -11.92 -4.12
C ASN A 102 10.63 -10.98 -3.17
N CYS A 103 11.42 -10.05 -3.67
CA CYS A 103 12.25 -9.15 -2.85
C CYS A 103 11.56 -7.83 -2.47
N PHE A 104 10.29 -7.63 -2.85
CA PHE A 104 9.56 -6.38 -2.64
C PHE A 104 8.59 -6.46 -1.47
N LEU A 105 7.85 -7.56 -1.35
CA LEU A 105 6.87 -7.80 -0.31
C LEU A 105 6.66 -9.31 -0.16
N GLN A 106 7.34 -9.93 0.80
CA GLN A 106 7.11 -11.32 1.13
C GLN A 106 6.01 -11.43 2.15
N VAL A 107 5.04 -12.29 1.88
CA VAL A 107 3.91 -12.55 2.76
C VAL A 107 3.99 -13.99 3.26
N SER A 108 4.25 -14.13 4.56
CA SER A 108 4.36 -15.41 5.24
C SER A 108 3.08 -15.68 6.01
N TYR A 109 2.38 -16.73 5.59
CA TYR A 109 1.19 -17.22 6.26
C TYR A 109 1.62 -18.36 7.18
N PRO A 110 1.65 -18.17 8.52
CA PRO A 110 1.94 -19.29 9.40
C PRO A 110 0.84 -20.35 9.28
N GLY A 111 1.22 -21.62 9.39
CA GLY A 111 0.26 -22.72 9.55
C GLY A 111 -0.49 -22.59 10.88
N GLN A 112 -1.79 -22.88 10.86
CA GLN A 112 -2.72 -22.84 12.00
C GLN A 112 -2.75 -21.52 12.79
N GLY A 113 -3.43 -20.51 12.24
CA GLY A 113 -4.02 -19.40 13.00
C GLY A 113 -3.09 -18.33 13.54
N GLY A 114 -1.78 -18.38 13.24
CA GLY A 114 -0.85 -17.30 13.59
C GLY A 114 -1.06 -16.04 12.73
N PRO A 115 -0.60 -14.86 13.20
CA PRO A 115 -0.67 -13.62 12.43
C PRO A 115 0.21 -13.71 11.18
N CYS A 116 -0.28 -13.17 10.08
CA CYS A 116 0.51 -13.04 8.87
C CYS A 116 1.73 -12.14 9.15
N SER A 117 2.92 -12.52 8.69
CA SER A 117 4.09 -11.64 8.72
C SER A 117 4.45 -11.17 7.33
N ILE A 118 4.90 -9.92 7.24
CA ILE A 118 5.43 -9.36 6.00
C ILE A 118 6.89 -8.99 6.15
N HIS A 119 7.65 -9.27 5.10
CA HIS A 119 9.02 -8.79 4.96
C HIS A 119 9.07 -7.84 3.77
N VAL A 120 9.55 -6.63 4.04
CA VAL A 120 9.76 -5.59 3.04
C VAL A 120 11.20 -5.10 3.11
N PRO A 121 11.77 -4.65 1.99
CA PRO A 121 13.07 -4.00 2.01
C PRO A 121 13.00 -2.72 2.86
N SER A 122 14.07 -2.42 3.61
CA SER A 122 14.19 -1.16 4.36
C SER A 122 14.33 0.05 3.42
N ARG A 123 14.87 -0.17 2.22
CA ARG A 123 14.89 0.72 1.06
C ARG A 123 14.88 -0.15 -0.20
N PRO A 124 14.06 0.15 -1.23
CA PRO A 124 13.15 1.30 -1.43
C PRO A 124 11.85 1.24 -0.61
N ILE A 125 11.07 2.32 -0.60
CA ILE A 125 9.73 2.38 0.02
C ILE A 125 8.74 1.59 -0.84
N VAL A 126 7.92 0.73 -0.23
CA VAL A 126 6.91 -0.05 -0.95
C VAL A 126 5.56 0.64 -0.83
N GLU A 127 4.95 0.93 -1.98
CA GLU A 127 3.58 1.42 -2.11
C GLU A 127 2.69 0.33 -2.66
N VAL A 128 1.52 0.16 -2.05
CA VAL A 128 0.52 -0.79 -2.48
C VAL A 128 -0.68 -0.04 -3.02
N PHE A 129 -1.05 -0.33 -4.26
CA PHE A 129 -2.28 0.10 -4.90
C PHE A 129 -3.33 -1.00 -4.79
N TYR A 130 -4.20 -0.89 -3.80
CA TYR A 130 -5.25 -1.85 -3.51
C TYR A 130 -6.52 -1.53 -4.33
N THR A 131 -7.02 -2.49 -5.11
CA THR A 131 -8.04 -2.21 -6.14
C THR A 131 -9.49 -2.41 -5.69
N GLU A 132 -9.70 -2.78 -4.42
CA GLU A 132 -11.03 -2.95 -3.84
C GLU A 132 -11.43 -1.80 -2.91
N ASN A 133 -12.73 -1.71 -2.64
CA ASN A 133 -13.25 -0.80 -1.63
C ASN A 133 -12.96 -1.34 -0.23
N ILE A 134 -12.83 -0.43 0.73
CA ILE A 134 -12.59 -0.77 2.13
C ILE A 134 -13.67 -0.11 2.99
N ASP A 135 -14.42 -0.87 3.76
CA ASP A 135 -15.33 -0.31 4.76
C ASP A 135 -14.55 -0.02 6.05
N ILE A 136 -14.24 1.26 6.29
CA ILE A 136 -13.50 1.69 7.49
C ILE A 136 -14.17 1.21 8.77
N LYS A 137 -15.51 1.24 8.84
CA LYS A 137 -16.21 0.87 10.08
C LYS A 137 -15.97 -0.59 10.41
N SER A 138 -16.09 -1.45 9.39
CA SER A 138 -15.77 -2.87 9.50
C SER A 138 -14.31 -3.09 9.85
N GLU A 139 -13.39 -2.43 9.17
CA GLU A 139 -11.95 -2.59 9.42
C GLU A 139 -11.57 -2.23 10.86
N VAL A 140 -12.13 -1.14 11.40
CA VAL A 140 -11.85 -0.71 12.78
C VAL A 140 -12.38 -1.73 13.80
N GLN A 141 -13.51 -2.37 13.50
CA GLN A 141 -14.06 -3.44 14.35
C GLN A 141 -13.20 -4.71 14.32
N THR A 142 -12.45 -4.94 13.25
CA THR A 142 -11.64 -6.16 13.06
C THR A 142 -10.15 -5.95 13.30
N GLY A 143 -9.71 -4.76 13.75
CA GLY A 143 -8.34 -4.52 14.21
C GLY A 143 -7.59 -3.39 13.51
N ALA A 144 -8.20 -2.68 12.56
CA ALA A 144 -7.62 -1.45 12.04
C ALA A 144 -7.68 -0.32 13.08
N LEU A 145 -6.65 0.51 13.11
CA LEU A 145 -6.46 1.52 14.15
C LEU A 145 -6.08 2.86 13.54
N PHE A 146 -6.67 3.94 14.06
CA PHE A 146 -6.18 5.29 13.79
C PHE A 146 -5.05 5.62 14.75
N THR A 147 -3.93 6.08 14.21
CA THR A 147 -2.78 6.54 15.01
C THR A 147 -2.40 7.97 14.64
N TYR A 148 -1.79 8.66 15.60
CA TYR A 148 -1.28 10.01 15.43
C TYR A 148 0.23 9.98 15.19
N VAL A 149 0.70 10.86 14.32
CA VAL A 149 2.12 11.00 13.95
C VAL A 149 2.46 12.47 13.76
N ASN A 150 3.73 12.82 13.95
CA ASN A 150 4.20 14.18 13.72
C ASN A 150 4.07 14.55 12.24
N MET A 151 3.41 15.67 11.94
CA MET A 151 3.36 16.16 10.57
C MET A 151 4.70 16.80 10.19
N ILE A 152 5.22 16.45 9.01
CA ILE A 152 6.42 17.09 8.42
C ILE A 152 6.03 17.64 7.06
N GLY A 153 6.55 18.82 6.69
CA GLY A 153 6.23 19.47 5.43
C GLY A 153 4.89 20.21 5.49
N GLN A 154 4.94 21.54 5.47
CA GLN A 154 3.74 22.36 5.31
C GLN A 154 3.36 22.37 3.83
N ARG A 155 2.27 21.71 3.45
CA ARG A 155 1.37 22.34 2.48
C ARG A 155 0.40 23.18 3.30
N LEU A 156 0.49 24.50 3.17
CA LEU A 156 -0.47 25.50 3.67
C LEU A 156 -1.84 25.39 2.96
N GLY A 157 -2.36 24.16 2.80
CA GLY A 157 -3.57 23.87 2.05
C GLY A 157 -4.50 23.01 2.88
N GLY A 158 -5.38 23.66 3.64
CA GLY A 158 -6.61 23.09 4.21
C GLY A 158 -6.43 22.07 5.34
N LYS A 159 -7.28 22.17 6.37
CA LYS A 159 -7.41 21.22 7.49
C LYS A 159 -7.93 19.83 7.09
N THR A 160 -7.66 19.39 5.86
CA THR A 160 -8.09 18.10 5.29
C THR A 160 -6.89 17.43 4.64
N GLY A 161 -5.86 17.13 5.44
CA GLY A 161 -4.77 16.26 4.99
C GLY A 161 -5.33 14.90 4.58
N LEU A 162 -4.97 14.43 3.38
CA LEU A 162 -5.30 13.09 2.92
C LEU A 162 -4.69 12.07 3.89
N ILE A 163 -5.52 11.35 4.65
CA ILE A 163 -5.06 10.30 5.57
C ILE A 163 -4.23 9.28 4.77
N LYS A 164 -2.91 9.24 4.99
CA LYS A 164 -2.07 8.17 4.42
C LYS A 164 -2.36 6.89 5.19
N LYS A 165 -2.51 5.81 4.46
CA LYS A 165 -2.84 4.49 5.02
C LYS A 165 -1.59 3.64 5.02
N HIS A 166 -1.39 2.90 6.10
CA HIS A 166 -0.26 1.99 6.23
C HIS A 166 -0.76 0.60 6.55
N LEU A 167 -0.01 -0.39 6.09
CA LEU A 167 -0.21 -1.78 6.47
C LEU A 167 0.60 -2.07 7.74
N LEU A 168 0.00 -2.81 8.67
CA LEU A 168 0.66 -3.41 9.83
C LEU A 168 1.19 -4.80 9.46
#